data_AF-A0A4Q3XK75-F1
#
_entry.id   AF-A0A4Q3XK75-F1
#
_cell.length_a   1.000
_cell.length_b   1.000
_cell.length_c   1.000
_cell.angle_alpha   90.00
_cell.angle_beta   90.00
_cell.angle_gamma   90.00
#
_symmetry.space_group_name_H-M   'P 1'
#
loop_
_entity.id
_entity.type
_entity.pdbx_description
1 polymer ?
#
loop_
_entity_poly.entity_id
_entity_poly.type
_entity_poly.pdbx_seq_one_letter_code
_entity_poly.pdbx_strand_id
1 'polypeptide(L)'
;MADKPAPKNAKEIEAELQASRQRLASTIDELAFRAQPKEVAKRQVEGLKLKANDMTRTSDGDVAEDKVGKMVGGAGAFLLVLGLLRRLRG
;
A
#
# COMPACT_ATOMS: atom_id res chain seq x y z
N MET A 1 27.24 24.44 -30.06
CA MET A 1 25.94 24.80 -30.66
C MET A 1 25.18 23.50 -30.78
N ALA A 2 24.12 23.31 -29.98
CA ALA A 2 23.36 22.06 -30.01
C ALA A 2 22.61 21.96 -31.34
N ASP A 3 22.82 20.87 -32.06
CA ASP A 3 22.20 20.59 -33.35
C ASP A 3 20.68 20.49 -33.16
N LYS A 4 19.92 21.34 -33.86
CA LYS A 4 18.46 21.36 -33.77
C LYS A 4 17.94 20.26 -34.69
N PRO A 5 17.25 19.23 -34.16
CA PRO A 5 16.78 18.14 -35.00
C PRO A 5 15.87 18.68 -36.10
N ALA A 6 16.05 18.17 -37.31
CA ALA A 6 15.25 18.49 -38.48
C ALA A 6 13.74 18.28 -38.19
N PRO A 7 12.83 19.06 -38.82
CA PRO A 7 11.41 18.92 -38.60
C PRO A 7 10.93 17.51 -38.98
N LYS A 8 10.33 16.82 -38.01
CA LYS A 8 9.82 15.45 -38.18
C LYS A 8 8.71 15.42 -39.22
N ASN A 9 8.72 14.40 -40.07
CA ASN A 9 7.64 14.19 -41.04
C ASN A 9 6.40 13.54 -40.36
N ALA A 10 5.24 13.58 -41.03
CA ALA A 10 3.99 13.07 -40.47
C ALA A 10 4.08 11.59 -40.03
N LYS A 11 4.82 10.76 -40.78
CA LYS A 11 5.00 9.33 -40.49
C LYS A 11 5.82 9.09 -39.22
N GLU A 12 6.85 9.90 -39.00
CA GLU A 12 7.64 9.87 -37.76
C GLU A 12 6.80 10.28 -36.55
N ILE A 13 5.94 11.29 -36.70
CA ILE A 13 5.03 11.74 -35.64
C ILE A 13 4.01 10.64 -35.30
N GLU A 14 3.44 9.98 -36.31
CA GLU A 14 2.52 8.84 -36.09
C GLU A 14 3.22 7.69 -35.37
N ALA A 15 4.45 7.34 -35.78
CA ALA A 15 5.23 6.29 -35.13
C ALA A 15 5.53 6.63 -33.66
N GLU A 16 5.93 7.87 -33.37
CA GLU A 16 6.16 8.33 -32.00
C GLU A 16 4.88 8.36 -31.16
N LEU A 17 3.74 8.73 -31.76
CA LEU A 17 2.44 8.70 -31.11
C LEU A 17 2.06 7.26 -30.72
N GLN A 18 2.23 6.30 -31.64
CA GLN A 18 1.97 4.89 -31.35
C GLN A 18 2.90 4.36 -30.26
N ALA A 19 4.19 4.65 -30.33
CA ALA A 19 5.14 4.26 -29.30
C ALA A 19 4.79 4.88 -27.94
N SER A 20 4.32 6.12 -27.91
CA SER A 20 3.90 6.81 -26.68
C SER A 20 2.61 6.22 -26.11
N ARG A 21 1.64 5.85 -26.96
CA ARG A 21 0.42 5.16 -26.55
C ARG A 21 0.71 3.80 -25.92
N GLN A 22 1.61 3.02 -26.51
CA GLN A 22 2.00 1.72 -25.97
C GLN A 22 2.66 1.85 -24.60
N ARG A 23 3.59 2.81 -24.44
CA ARG A 23 4.18 3.10 -23.13
C ARG A 23 3.13 3.50 -22.10
N LEU A 24 2.21 4.39 -22.48
CA LEU A 24 1.16 4.84 -21.58
C LEU A 24 0.22 3.70 -21.16
N ALA A 25 -0.19 2.85 -22.10
CA ALA A 25 -1.00 1.67 -21.80
C ALA A 25 -0.30 0.76 -20.78
N SER A 26 0.99 0.46 -21.00
CA SER A 26 1.79 -0.32 -20.05
C SER A 26 1.87 0.32 -18.66
N THR A 27 2.04 1.65 -18.58
CA THR A 27 2.08 2.37 -17.31
C THR A 27 0.72 2.36 -16.60
N ILE A 28 -0.37 2.50 -17.35
CA ILE A 28 -1.72 2.45 -16.80
C ILE A 28 -2.01 1.05 -16.24
N ASP A 29 -1.63 -0.01 -16.95
CA ASP A 29 -1.82 -1.39 -16.47
C ASP A 29 -1.04 -1.64 -15.17
N GLU A 30 0.20 -1.16 -15.07
CA GLU A 30 0.98 -1.26 -13.83
C GLU A 30 0.34 -0.45 -12.68
N LEU A 31 -0.10 0.78 -12.96
CA LEU A 31 -0.78 1.63 -11.98
C LEU A 31 -2.09 0.99 -11.51
N ALA A 32 -2.88 0.46 -12.44
CA ALA A 32 -4.12 -0.23 -12.16
C ALA A 32 -3.85 -1.43 -11.24
N PHE A 33 -2.88 -2.28 -11.56
CA PHE A 33 -2.47 -3.41 -10.72
C PHE A 33 -2.05 -2.95 -9.31
N ARG A 34 -1.18 -1.95 -9.20
CA ARG A 34 -0.71 -1.44 -7.89
C ARG A 34 -1.81 -0.75 -7.08
N ALA A 35 -2.80 -0.15 -7.73
CA ALA A 35 -3.93 0.51 -7.11
C ALA A 35 -5.09 -0.46 -6.81
N GLN A 36 -4.99 -1.74 -7.22
CA GLN A 36 -6.00 -2.73 -6.89
C GLN A 36 -6.20 -2.78 -5.37
N PRO A 37 -7.47 -2.81 -4.90
CA PRO A 37 -7.77 -2.82 -3.46
C PRO A 37 -7.01 -3.90 -2.69
N LYS A 38 -6.77 -5.06 -3.32
CA LYS A 38 -6.01 -6.18 -2.76
C LYS A 38 -4.55 -5.80 -2.48
N GLU A 39 -3.87 -5.18 -3.44
CA GLU A 39 -2.47 -4.76 -3.29
C GLU A 39 -2.35 -3.60 -2.30
N VAL A 40 -3.30 -2.66 -2.33
CA VAL A 40 -3.39 -1.59 -1.33
C VAL A 40 -3.58 -2.16 0.07
N ALA A 41 -4.51 -3.10 0.26
CA ALA A 41 -4.76 -3.75 1.54
C ALA A 41 -3.55 -4.54 2.03
N LYS A 42 -2.88 -5.28 1.14
CA LYS A 42 -1.65 -6.02 1.46
C LYS A 42 -0.57 -5.10 2.00
N ARG A 43 -0.31 -3.97 1.34
CA ARG A 43 0.67 -2.96 1.80
C ARG A 43 0.29 -2.35 3.15
N GLN A 44 -0.99 -2.07 3.38
CA GLN A 44 -1.46 -1.56 4.67
C GLN A 44 -1.24 -2.59 5.78
N VAL A 45 -1.53 -3.88 5.53
CA VAL A 45 -1.27 -4.96 6.50
C VAL A 45 0.22 -5.10 6.78
N GLU A 46 1.08 -5.07 5.76
CA GLU A 46 2.53 -5.11 5.94
C GLU A 46 3.03 -3.91 6.76
N GLY A 47 2.54 -2.70 6.47
CA GLY A 47 2.86 -1.50 7.26
C GLY A 47 2.39 -1.58 8.72
N LEU A 48 1.19 -2.14 8.95
CA LEU A 48 0.68 -2.38 10.31
C LEU A 48 1.50 -3.44 11.05
N LYS A 49 1.94 -4.51 10.38
CA LYS A 49 2.83 -5.51 10.97
C LYS A 49 4.16 -4.90 11.39
N LEU A 50 4.75 -4.06 10.55
CA LEU A 50 5.99 -3.36 10.87
C LEU A 50 5.81 -2.42 12.08
N LYS A 51 4.74 -1.63 12.10
CA LYS A 51 4.42 -0.77 13.26
C LYS A 51 4.12 -1.56 14.52
N ALA A 52 3.41 -2.68 14.42
CA ALA A 52 3.13 -3.54 15.55
C ALA A 52 4.44 -4.13 16.08
N ASN A 53 5.31 -4.64 15.21
CA ASN A 53 6.62 -5.15 15.59
C ASN A 53 7.46 -4.07 16.30
N ASP A 54 7.49 -2.86 15.75
CA ASP A 54 8.20 -1.70 16.32
C ASP A 54 7.63 -1.29 17.69
N MET A 55 6.31 -1.27 17.86
CA MET A 55 5.66 -0.99 19.15
C MET A 55 5.88 -2.10 20.20
N THR A 56 6.00 -3.35 19.75
CA THR A 56 6.23 -4.51 20.63
C THR A 56 7.69 -4.68 21.04
N ARG A 57 8.62 -4.00 20.36
CA ARG A 57 10.05 -3.99 20.68
C ARG A 57 10.38 -2.82 21.61
N THR A 58 11.24 -3.04 22.60
CA THR A 58 11.87 -1.95 23.36
C THR A 58 13.12 -1.45 22.64
N SER A 59 13.63 -0.26 23.01
CA SER A 59 14.83 0.35 22.41
C SER A 59 16.10 -0.52 22.51
N ASP A 60 16.10 -1.48 23.44
CA ASP A 60 17.17 -2.47 23.66
C ASP A 60 17.00 -3.75 22.83
N GLY A 61 15.92 -3.88 22.04
CA GLY A 61 15.69 -5.04 21.20
C GLY A 61 15.07 -6.24 21.93
N ASP A 62 14.54 -6.07 23.14
CA ASP A 62 13.74 -7.09 23.83
C ASP A 62 12.21 -6.90 23.63
N VAL A 63 11.44 -7.96 23.84
CA VAL A 63 9.97 -7.88 23.77
C VAL A 63 9.46 -7.18 25.02
N ALA A 64 8.80 -6.03 24.86
CA ALA A 64 8.30 -5.27 26.01
C ALA A 64 7.04 -5.94 26.58
N GLU A 65 7.21 -6.94 27.45
CA GLU A 65 6.13 -7.77 28.01
C GLU A 65 4.99 -6.94 28.61
N ASP A 66 5.30 -5.82 29.27
CA ASP A 66 4.29 -4.89 29.82
C ASP A 66 3.44 -4.22 28.71
N LYS A 67 4.04 -3.87 27.58
CA LYS A 67 3.33 -3.26 26.44
C LYS A 67 2.49 -4.29 25.67
N VAL A 68 3.04 -5.49 25.48
CA VAL A 68 2.33 -6.61 24.82
C VAL A 68 1.12 -7.01 25.65
N GLY A 69 1.27 -7.13 26.98
CA GLY A 69 0.16 -7.44 27.89
C GLY A 69 -0.97 -6.41 27.81
N LYS A 70 -0.65 -5.11 27.77
CA LYS A 70 -1.65 -4.03 27.61
C LYS A 70 -2.36 -4.10 26.26
N MET A 71 -1.65 -4.41 25.18
CA MET A 71 -2.23 -4.51 23.84
C MET A 71 -3.17 -5.71 23.71
N VAL A 72 -2.76 -6.88 24.21
CA VAL A 72 -3.59 -8.10 24.24
C VAL A 72 -4.81 -7.90 25.14
N GLY A 73 -4.63 -7.32 26.33
CA GLY A 73 -5.72 -7.02 27.25
C GLY A 73 -6.74 -6.04 26.66
N GLY A 74 -6.26 -4.97 26.01
CA GLY A 74 -7.11 -3.98 25.34
C GLY A 74 -7.92 -4.57 24.18
N ALA A 75 -7.28 -5.39 23.33
CA ALA A 75 -7.98 -6.08 22.25
C ALA A 75 -9.03 -7.07 22.77
N GLY A 76 -8.70 -7.82 23.83
CA GLY A 76 -9.63 -8.74 24.48
C GLY A 76 -10.87 -8.03 25.04
N ALA A 77 -10.67 -6.93 25.78
CA ALA A 77 -11.77 -6.13 26.31
C ALA A 77 -12.66 -5.55 25.20
N PHE A 78 -12.06 -5.05 24.11
CA PHE A 78 -12.80 -4.53 22.97
C PHE A 78 -13.66 -5.60 22.28
N LEU A 79 -13.10 -6.80 22.06
CA LEU A 79 -13.83 -7.92 21.47
C LEU A 79 -14.98 -8.38 22.36
N LEU A 80 -14.80 -8.41 23.69
CA LEU A 80 -15.87 -8.73 24.64
C LEU A 80 -17.01 -7.71 24.56
N VAL A 81 -16.69 -6.41 24.53
CA VAL A 81 -17.69 -5.34 24.38
C VAL A 81 -18.45 -5.49 23.05
N LEU A 82 -17.75 -5.71 21.94
CA LEU A 82 -18.38 -5.95 20.64
C LEU A 82 -19.28 -7.19 20.63
N GLY A 83 -18.83 -8.28 21.25
CA GLY A 83 -19.61 -9.52 21.38
C GLY A 83 -20.90 -9.31 22.19
N LEU A 84 -20.80 -8.58 23.30
CA LEU A 84 -21.96 -8.19 24.12
C LEU A 84 -22.93 -7.29 23.34
N LEU A 85 -22.44 -6.28 22.63
CA LEU A 85 -23.29 -5.43 21.78
C LEU A 85 -23.95 -6.23 20.63
N ARG A 86 -23.24 -7.17 20.02
CA ARG A 86 -23.81 -8.05 18.99
C ARG A 86 -24.88 -8.96 19.55
N ARG A 87 -24.68 -9.49 20.77
CA ARG A 87 -25.65 -10.32 21.50
C ARG A 87 -26.89 -9.54 21.94
N LEU A 88 -26.76 -8.25 22.21
CA LEU A 88 -27.89 -7.38 22.59
C LEU A 88 -28.70 -6.89 21.38
N ARG A 89 -28.11 -6.91 20.18
CA ARG A 89 -28.73 -6.45 18.93
C ARG A 89 -29.33 -7.57 18.07
N GLY A 90 -29.00 -8.83 18.36
CA GLY A 90 -29.60 -10.01 17.75
C GLY A 90 -30.59 -10.64 18.72
#